data_AF-A0A962BBB5-F1
#
_entry.id   AF-A0A962BBB5-F1
#
_cell.length_a   1.000
_cell.length_b   1.000
_cell.length_c   1.000
_cell.angle_alpha   90.00
_cell.angle_beta   90.00
_cell.angle_gamma   90.00
#
_symmetry.space_group_name_H-M   'P 1'
#
loop_
_entity.id
_entity.type
_entity.pdbx_description
1 polymer ?
#
loop_
_entity_poly.entity_id
_entity_poly.type
_entity_poly.pdbx_seq_one_letter_code
_entity_poly.pdbx_strand_id
1 'polypeptide(L)'
;MRSVVEGVLMDPEAREPLGAPGHAVDAGKTREPLLKLVHVWRSFGAVSGDSSPDGYRRWGRFTCPSGGSWPQCSYTQRPLGAPSVFNFYLPDYQAPGEITDLDLYSPELQILNESSVVLAANDLYTQICSGRGSSNNCHDQLTSPPPSDRAYFPNESLDDLPNSGCGTTCTGQQDTNLIEEINLRLLSGNMSGEINAPNDPANTTLNTGMKGVLLRLLQLGITGDLGESVARQARRREMLYLIHLVAISPEYDMQR
;
A
#
# COMPACT_ATOMS: atom_id res chain seq x y z
N MET A 1 -8.57 35.09 -4.61
CA MET A 1 -8.21 33.69 -4.94
C MET A 1 -6.93 33.58 -5.78
N ARG A 2 -6.71 34.42 -6.81
CA ARG A 2 -5.46 34.40 -7.60
C ARG A 2 -4.17 34.52 -6.77
N SER A 3 -4.14 35.43 -5.79
CA SER A 3 -2.98 35.61 -4.91
C SER A 3 -2.69 34.44 -3.97
N VAL A 4 -3.71 33.66 -3.61
CA VAL A 4 -3.54 32.47 -2.75
C VAL A 4 -2.96 31.32 -3.56
N VAL A 5 -3.46 31.12 -4.78
CA VAL A 5 -2.91 30.11 -5.72
C VAL A 5 -1.47 30.47 -6.11
N GLU A 6 -1.18 31.75 -6.36
CA GLU A 6 0.16 32.23 -6.64
C GLU A 6 1.09 32.07 -5.43
N GLY A 7 0.61 32.38 -4.22
CA GLY A 7 1.36 32.15 -2.99
C GLY A 7 1.73 30.68 -2.77
N VAL A 8 0.77 29.75 -2.95
CA VAL A 8 1.01 28.30 -2.80
C VAL A 8 1.97 27.76 -3.86
N LEU A 9 1.87 28.21 -5.12
CA LEU A 9 2.74 27.74 -6.20
C LEU A 9 4.13 28.40 -6.22
N MET A 10 4.26 29.56 -5.58
CA MET A 10 5.52 30.28 -5.44
C MET A 10 6.20 30.02 -4.09
N ASP A 11 5.58 29.23 -3.22
CA ASP A 11 6.15 28.83 -1.95
C ASP A 11 7.47 28.05 -2.18
N PRO A 12 8.58 28.42 -1.51
CA PRO A 12 9.82 27.66 -1.57
C PRO A 12 9.63 26.16 -1.29
N GLU A 13 8.79 25.79 -0.32
CA GLU A 13 8.51 24.38 0.02
C GLU A 13 7.79 23.65 -1.12
N ALA A 14 7.00 24.35 -1.93
CA ALA A 14 6.31 23.78 -3.09
C ALA A 14 7.20 23.64 -4.33
N ARG A 15 8.40 24.26 -4.32
CA ARG A 15 9.29 24.37 -5.49
C ARG A 15 10.61 23.64 -5.33
N GLU A 16 11.06 23.43 -4.10
CA GLU A 16 12.27 22.68 -3.84
C GLU A 16 12.00 21.16 -3.86
N PRO A 17 12.84 20.35 -4.52
CA PRO A 17 12.70 18.91 -4.45
C PRO A 17 12.89 18.44 -3.01
N LEU A 18 11.99 17.56 -2.55
CA LEU A 18 12.07 16.88 -1.25
C LEU A 18 13.47 16.27 -1.07
N GLY A 19 14.18 16.65 0.00
CA GLY A 19 15.58 16.21 0.23
C GLY A 19 16.65 17.19 -0.26
N ALA A 20 16.28 18.38 -0.77
CA ALA A 20 17.25 19.44 -1.06
C ALA A 20 18.07 19.79 0.21
N PRO A 21 19.38 20.09 0.12
CA PRO A 21 20.26 20.30 1.28
C PRO A 21 19.82 21.37 2.30
N GLY A 22 18.77 22.16 2.01
CA GLY A 22 18.13 23.10 2.93
C GLY A 22 16.89 22.58 3.69
N HIS A 23 16.37 21.39 3.33
CA HIS A 23 15.10 20.81 3.84
C HIS A 23 15.13 19.27 3.98
N ALA A 24 16.30 18.66 4.20
CA ALA A 24 16.53 17.24 3.87
C ALA A 24 16.34 16.18 4.97
N VAL A 25 16.17 16.54 6.25
CA VAL A 25 16.24 15.51 7.33
C VAL A 25 14.92 15.30 8.07
N ASP A 26 14.02 16.29 8.05
CA ASP A 26 12.81 16.30 8.90
C ASP A 26 11.50 16.42 8.10
N ALA A 27 11.57 16.32 6.76
CA ALA A 27 10.43 16.49 5.88
C ALA A 27 9.66 15.18 5.67
N GLY A 28 8.38 15.18 6.02
CA GLY A 28 7.44 14.08 5.84
C GLY A 28 6.68 13.78 7.12
N LYS A 29 5.56 13.08 6.99
CA LYS A 29 4.77 12.63 8.15
C LYS A 29 4.45 11.15 8.04
N THR A 30 4.18 10.51 9.17
CA THR A 30 3.71 9.12 9.13
C THR A 30 2.30 9.07 8.55
N ARG A 31 2.08 8.19 7.58
CA ARG A 31 0.77 7.97 6.97
C ARG A 31 -0.17 7.29 7.96
N GLU A 32 -1.36 7.84 8.12
CA GLU A 32 -2.39 7.26 8.98
C GLU A 32 -2.73 5.81 8.57
N PRO A 33 -2.89 4.87 9.53
CA PRO A 33 -3.08 3.45 9.24
C PRO A 33 -4.27 3.18 8.31
N LEU A 34 -5.41 3.83 8.55
CA LEU A 34 -6.59 3.61 7.72
C LEU A 34 -6.42 4.24 6.31
N LEU A 35 -5.66 5.33 6.20
CA LEU A 35 -5.39 5.96 4.90
C LEU A 35 -4.45 5.11 4.03
N LYS A 36 -3.58 4.29 4.61
CA LYS A 36 -2.79 3.29 3.85
C LYS A 36 -3.72 2.37 3.06
N LEU A 37 -4.72 1.79 3.71
CA LEU A 37 -5.70 0.91 3.06
C LEU A 37 -6.48 1.63 1.95
N VAL A 38 -7.02 2.81 2.26
CA VAL A 38 -7.82 3.57 1.30
C VAL A 38 -6.99 4.01 0.09
N HIS A 39 -5.72 4.36 0.31
CA HIS A 39 -4.81 4.72 -0.77
C HIS A 39 -4.55 3.53 -1.70
N VAL A 40 -4.23 2.35 -1.15
CA VAL A 40 -4.06 1.11 -1.93
C VAL A 40 -5.31 0.77 -2.75
N TRP A 41 -6.49 0.85 -2.14
CA TRP A 41 -7.74 0.59 -2.88
C TRP A 41 -7.96 1.57 -4.03
N ARG A 42 -7.71 2.87 -3.80
CA ARG A 42 -7.88 3.89 -4.84
C ARG A 42 -6.85 3.77 -5.94
N SER A 43 -5.60 3.43 -5.62
CA SER A 43 -4.50 3.36 -6.59
C SER A 43 -4.64 2.18 -7.56
N PHE A 44 -5.25 1.08 -7.13
CA PHE A 44 -5.40 -0.15 -7.92
C PHE A 44 -6.85 -0.46 -8.34
N GLY A 45 -7.77 0.49 -8.15
CA GLY A 45 -9.14 0.37 -8.66
C GLY A 45 -9.98 -0.70 -7.96
N ALA A 46 -9.92 -0.76 -6.62
CA ALA A 46 -10.83 -1.61 -5.87
C ALA A 46 -12.29 -1.17 -6.10
N VAL A 47 -13.17 -2.14 -6.30
CA VAL A 47 -14.62 -1.90 -6.43
C VAL A 47 -15.34 -2.42 -5.21
N SER A 48 -16.46 -1.80 -4.86
CA SER A 48 -17.34 -2.31 -3.80
C SER A 48 -18.21 -3.44 -4.31
N GLY A 49 -18.44 -4.46 -3.48
CA GLY A 49 -19.56 -5.36 -3.66
C GLY A 49 -20.89 -4.60 -3.57
N ASP A 50 -21.72 -4.74 -4.60
CA ASP A 50 -22.92 -3.90 -4.78
C ASP A 50 -24.17 -4.40 -4.03
N SER A 51 -24.09 -5.50 -3.26
CA SER A 51 -25.25 -6.07 -2.58
C SER A 51 -24.90 -6.84 -1.31
N SER A 52 -25.04 -6.19 -0.16
CA SER A 52 -25.07 -6.93 1.10
C SER A 52 -26.50 -7.42 1.38
N PRO A 53 -26.70 -8.71 1.75
CA PRO A 53 -28.02 -9.26 2.07
C PRO A 53 -28.76 -8.53 3.20
N ASP A 54 -28.02 -7.82 4.07
CA ASP A 54 -28.54 -7.05 5.20
C ASP A 54 -28.81 -5.57 4.86
N GLY A 55 -28.64 -5.15 3.60
CA GLY A 55 -28.85 -3.77 3.16
C GLY A 55 -27.73 -2.80 3.52
N TYR A 56 -26.70 -3.22 4.26
CA TYR A 56 -25.55 -2.38 4.59
C TYR A 56 -24.43 -2.57 3.57
N ARG A 57 -24.09 -1.52 2.81
CA ARG A 57 -22.87 -1.51 1.99
C ARG A 57 -21.64 -1.50 2.88
N ARG A 58 -21.12 -2.68 3.16
CA ARG A 58 -19.85 -2.85 3.86
C ARG A 58 -18.73 -2.62 2.85
N TRP A 59 -17.87 -1.67 3.18
CA TRP A 59 -16.73 -1.28 2.35
C TRP A 59 -15.53 -2.23 2.57
N GLY A 60 -15.49 -2.95 3.68
CA GLY A 60 -14.49 -3.98 3.95
C GLY A 60 -14.97 -4.95 5.02
N ARG A 61 -14.32 -6.11 5.11
CA ARG A 61 -14.53 -7.07 6.20
C ARG A 61 -13.27 -7.14 7.05
N PHE A 62 -13.33 -6.57 8.24
CA PHE A 62 -12.23 -6.49 9.18
C PHE A 62 -12.34 -7.61 10.20
N THR A 63 -11.21 -8.14 10.66
CA THR A 63 -11.21 -9.22 11.66
C THR A 63 -11.07 -8.65 13.05
N CYS A 64 -12.13 -8.77 13.87
CA CYS A 64 -12.12 -8.36 15.27
C CYS A 64 -12.09 -9.60 16.20
N PRO A 65 -11.17 -9.70 17.16
CA PRO A 65 -11.13 -10.81 18.12
C PRO A 65 -12.42 -10.97 18.94
N SER A 66 -13.11 -9.87 19.24
CA SER A 66 -14.36 -9.84 20.00
C SER A 66 -15.62 -10.14 19.17
N GLY A 67 -15.48 -10.45 17.89
CA GLY A 67 -16.58 -10.59 16.94
C GLY A 67 -17.01 -9.25 16.31
N GLY A 68 -17.69 -9.34 15.17
CA GLY A 68 -18.02 -8.18 14.33
C GLY A 68 -16.92 -7.84 13.32
N SER A 69 -17.13 -6.74 12.58
CA SER A 69 -16.23 -6.29 11.51
C SER A 69 -16.11 -4.79 11.55
N TRP A 70 -15.01 -4.30 12.11
CA TRP A 70 -14.77 -2.87 12.28
C TRP A 70 -13.32 -2.48 11.98
N PRO A 71 -13.08 -1.36 11.28
CA PRO A 71 -11.72 -0.95 10.90
C PRO A 71 -10.83 -0.64 12.10
N GLN A 72 -11.39 -0.16 13.22
CA GLN A 72 -10.58 0.17 14.41
C GLN A 72 -9.92 -1.06 15.05
N CYS A 73 -10.37 -2.28 14.74
CA CYS A 73 -9.74 -3.50 15.22
C CYS A 73 -8.33 -3.70 14.64
N SER A 74 -8.10 -3.22 13.42
CA SER A 74 -6.82 -3.38 12.72
C SER A 74 -6.08 -2.04 12.60
N TYR A 75 -6.79 -0.93 12.51
CA TYR A 75 -6.24 0.38 12.17
C TYR A 75 -6.34 1.42 13.30
N THR A 76 -6.87 1.04 14.47
CA THR A 76 -7.13 1.93 15.63
C THR A 76 -8.00 3.17 15.33
N GLN A 77 -8.50 3.28 14.10
CA GLN A 77 -9.31 4.37 13.57
C GLN A 77 -10.57 3.81 12.91
N ARG A 78 -11.65 4.59 12.91
CA ARG A 78 -12.86 4.31 12.13
C ARG A 78 -13.53 5.58 11.64
N PRO A 79 -14.16 5.59 10.46
CA PRO A 79 -14.92 6.75 10.02
C PRO A 79 -15.95 7.17 11.09
N LEU A 80 -16.04 8.48 11.36
CA LEU A 80 -16.95 9.08 12.35
C LEU A 80 -16.79 8.55 13.79
N GLY A 81 -15.64 7.94 14.12
CA GLY A 81 -15.41 7.35 15.44
C GLY A 81 -14.30 7.99 16.25
N ALA A 82 -13.90 9.22 15.94
CA ALA A 82 -12.91 9.94 16.72
C ALA A 82 -13.40 10.13 18.17
N PRO A 83 -12.56 9.88 19.18
CA PRO A 83 -12.93 10.01 20.59
C PRO A 83 -13.01 11.47 21.07
N SER A 84 -12.45 12.41 20.29
CA SER A 84 -12.38 13.83 20.63
C SER A 84 -12.58 14.71 19.40
N VAL A 85 -12.77 16.02 19.64
CA VAL A 85 -12.80 17.04 18.56
C VAL A 85 -11.45 17.23 17.86
N PHE A 86 -10.37 16.71 18.46
CA PHE A 86 -9.00 16.80 17.95
C PHE A 86 -8.59 15.58 17.11
N ASN A 87 -9.54 14.72 16.73
CA ASN A 87 -9.32 13.45 16.02
C ASN A 87 -8.92 12.28 16.96
N PHE A 88 -8.25 11.25 16.42
CA PHE A 88 -7.82 10.04 17.13
C PHE A 88 -6.56 10.21 18.01
N TYR A 89 -5.82 11.29 17.80
CA TYR A 89 -4.54 11.60 18.43
C TYR A 89 -4.43 13.11 18.67
N LEU A 90 -3.52 13.51 19.54
CA LEU A 90 -3.26 14.89 19.91
C LEU A 90 -2.36 15.56 18.87
N PRO A 91 -2.65 16.81 18.44
CA PRO A 91 -1.87 17.49 17.41
C PRO A 91 -0.44 17.84 17.85
N ASP A 92 -0.18 17.92 19.15
CA ASP A 92 1.10 18.24 19.77
C ASP A 92 1.85 17.01 20.28
N TYR A 93 1.37 15.80 19.96
CA TYR A 93 2.08 14.59 20.36
C TYR A 93 3.43 14.44 19.65
N GLN A 94 4.47 14.20 20.44
CA GLN A 94 5.81 13.88 19.99
C GLN A 94 6.16 12.47 20.47
N ALA A 95 6.47 11.57 19.54
CA ALA A 95 6.90 10.22 19.89
C ALA A 95 8.28 10.26 20.58
N PRO A 96 8.46 9.54 21.71
CA PRO A 96 9.74 9.53 22.43
C PRO A 96 10.93 9.07 21.57
N GLY A 97 12.09 9.70 21.75
CA GLY A 97 13.33 9.39 21.04
C GLY A 97 13.72 10.51 20.08
N GLU A 98 14.26 10.15 18.92
CA GLU A 98 14.82 11.09 17.93
C GLU A 98 13.82 12.18 17.52
N ILE A 99 12.52 11.87 17.47
CA ILE A 99 11.48 12.84 17.11
C ILE A 99 11.37 13.95 18.16
N THR A 100 11.25 13.60 19.44
CA THR A 100 11.22 14.60 20.53
C THR A 100 12.56 15.33 20.68
N ASP A 101 13.70 14.65 20.48
CA ASP A 101 15.02 15.27 20.58
C ASP A 101 15.26 16.35 19.50
N LEU A 102 14.59 16.20 18.35
CA LEU A 102 14.59 17.16 17.24
C LEU A 102 13.44 18.18 17.30
N ASP A 103 12.62 18.16 18.37
CA ASP A 103 11.42 19.00 18.53
C ASP A 103 10.41 18.85 17.37
N LEU A 104 10.30 17.64 16.83
CA LEU A 104 9.37 17.28 15.77
C LEU A 104 8.08 16.69 16.33
N TYR A 105 7.00 16.86 15.58
CA TYR A 105 5.68 16.34 15.93
C TYR A 105 5.36 15.07 15.15
N SER A 106 4.80 14.07 15.82
CA SER A 106 4.36 12.82 15.18
C SER A 106 3.00 12.34 15.69
N PRO A 107 1.93 13.13 15.50
CA PRO A 107 0.60 12.84 16.05
C PRO A 107 0.09 11.44 15.72
N GLU A 108 0.24 11.01 14.47
CA GLU A 108 -0.18 9.71 13.97
C GLU A 108 0.47 8.52 14.70
N LEU A 109 1.66 8.70 15.28
CA LEU A 109 2.34 7.65 16.04
C LEU A 109 1.70 7.38 17.41
N GLN A 110 0.87 8.27 17.94
CA GLN A 110 0.24 8.08 19.25
C GLN A 110 -0.70 6.87 19.31
N ILE A 111 -1.33 6.56 18.18
CA ILE A 111 -2.28 5.44 18.05
C ILE A 111 -1.63 4.16 17.51
N LEU A 112 -0.31 4.18 17.31
CA LEU A 112 0.47 3.09 16.77
C LEU A 112 1.30 2.44 17.89
N ASN A 113 1.20 1.12 17.97
CA ASN A 113 2.05 0.28 18.80
C ASN A 113 2.40 -1.02 18.05
N GLU A 114 3.27 -1.82 18.65
CA GLU A 114 3.74 -3.09 18.07
C GLU A 114 2.58 -3.99 17.63
N SER A 115 1.52 -4.09 18.44
CA SER A 115 0.36 -4.91 18.12
C SER A 115 -0.48 -4.34 16.97
N SER A 116 -0.74 -3.03 16.95
CA SER A 116 -1.57 -2.41 15.92
C SER A 116 -0.87 -2.42 14.55
N VAL A 117 0.46 -2.30 14.51
CA VAL A 117 1.24 -2.38 13.26
C VAL A 117 1.11 -3.78 12.65
N VAL A 118 1.24 -4.84 13.46
CA VAL A 118 1.08 -6.22 13.01
C VAL A 118 -0.37 -6.49 12.55
N LEU A 119 -1.36 -6.01 13.30
CA LEU A 119 -2.77 -6.17 12.93
C LEU A 119 -3.10 -5.43 11.62
N ALA A 120 -2.61 -4.20 11.45
CA ALA A 120 -2.78 -3.44 10.21
C ALA A 120 -2.14 -4.14 9.01
N ALA A 121 -0.92 -4.70 9.17
CA ALA A 121 -0.24 -5.44 8.11
C ALA A 121 -1.04 -6.69 7.70
N ASN A 122 -1.52 -7.47 8.67
CA ASN A 122 -2.34 -8.67 8.42
C ASN A 122 -3.68 -8.32 7.76
N ASP A 123 -4.31 -7.23 8.19
CA ASP A 123 -5.57 -6.77 7.59
C ASP A 123 -5.35 -6.23 6.18
N LEU A 124 -4.27 -5.48 5.92
CA LEU A 124 -3.91 -5.04 4.57
C LEU A 124 -3.78 -6.23 3.61
N TYR A 125 -3.12 -7.32 4.03
CA TYR A 125 -3.10 -8.55 3.23
C TYR A 125 -4.51 -9.05 2.94
N THR A 126 -5.34 -9.17 3.98
CA THR A 126 -6.73 -9.66 3.87
C THR A 126 -7.59 -8.79 2.94
N GLN A 127 -7.45 -7.46 3.00
CA GLN A 127 -8.20 -6.54 2.13
C GLN A 127 -7.68 -6.57 0.69
N ILE A 128 -6.36 -6.69 0.48
CA ILE A 128 -5.76 -6.79 -0.87
C ILE A 128 -6.19 -8.10 -1.53
N CYS A 129 -6.20 -9.19 -0.78
CA CYS A 129 -6.59 -10.51 -1.27
C CYS A 129 -8.12 -10.78 -1.17
N SER A 130 -8.91 -9.76 -0.86
CA SER A 130 -10.35 -9.89 -0.59
C SER A 130 -11.08 -10.55 -1.77
N GLY A 131 -11.88 -11.57 -1.45
CA GLY A 131 -12.67 -12.30 -2.45
C GLY A 131 -11.93 -13.40 -3.18
N ARG A 132 -10.67 -13.68 -2.83
CA ARG A 132 -9.89 -14.78 -3.40
C ARG A 132 -9.98 -16.02 -2.52
N GLY A 133 -10.45 -17.11 -3.11
CA GLY A 133 -10.69 -18.37 -2.40
C GLY A 133 -11.66 -18.24 -1.22
N SER A 134 -11.60 -19.20 -0.28
CA SER A 134 -12.44 -19.20 0.92
C SER A 134 -11.84 -18.41 2.09
N SER A 135 -10.55 -18.07 2.02
CA SER A 135 -9.78 -17.48 3.12
C SER A 135 -9.20 -16.08 2.81
N ASN A 136 -9.58 -15.44 1.70
CA ASN A 136 -8.93 -14.22 1.19
C ASN A 136 -7.43 -14.42 1.04
N ASN A 137 -7.02 -15.50 0.38
CA ASN A 137 -5.63 -15.79 0.11
C ASN A 137 -5.30 -15.30 -1.30
N CYS A 138 -4.25 -14.48 -1.45
CA CYS A 138 -3.84 -13.95 -2.75
C CYS A 138 -3.43 -15.05 -3.75
N HIS A 139 -3.12 -16.24 -3.25
CA HIS A 139 -2.89 -17.44 -4.05
C HIS A 139 -4.11 -17.90 -4.84
N ASP A 140 -5.31 -17.66 -4.33
CA ASP A 140 -6.52 -18.21 -4.93
C ASP A 140 -7.08 -17.30 -6.04
N GLN A 141 -7.87 -17.91 -6.92
CA GLN A 141 -8.63 -17.17 -7.90
C GLN A 141 -9.70 -16.31 -7.22
N LEU A 142 -10.01 -15.16 -7.84
CA LEU A 142 -11.17 -14.37 -7.47
C LEU A 142 -12.42 -15.25 -7.59
N THR A 143 -13.21 -15.30 -6.53
CA THR A 143 -14.46 -16.06 -6.47
C THR A 143 -15.44 -15.62 -7.56
N SER A 144 -16.19 -16.58 -8.09
CA SER A 144 -17.26 -16.33 -9.06
C SER A 144 -18.56 -16.94 -8.50
N PRO A 145 -19.58 -16.12 -8.18
CA PRO A 145 -19.62 -14.66 -8.33
C PRO A 145 -18.66 -13.94 -7.35
N PRO A 146 -18.24 -12.70 -7.67
CA PRO A 146 -17.37 -11.92 -6.78
C PRO A 146 -18.10 -11.53 -5.48
N PRO A 147 -17.36 -11.09 -4.44
CA PRO A 147 -17.95 -10.71 -3.17
C PRO A 147 -18.94 -9.56 -3.33
N SER A 148 -20.12 -9.72 -2.74
CA SER A 148 -21.17 -8.71 -2.78
C SER A 148 -21.20 -7.80 -1.54
N ASP A 149 -20.43 -8.14 -0.49
CA ASP A 149 -20.49 -7.54 0.84
C ASP A 149 -19.19 -6.84 1.28
N ARG A 150 -18.25 -6.57 0.37
CA ARG A 150 -16.94 -5.93 0.69
C ARG A 150 -16.26 -5.40 -0.56
N ALA A 151 -15.25 -4.54 -0.40
CA ALA A 151 -14.37 -4.17 -1.50
C ALA A 151 -13.45 -5.33 -1.92
N TYR A 152 -13.14 -5.40 -3.21
CA TYR A 152 -12.20 -6.34 -3.80
C TYR A 152 -11.54 -5.73 -5.03
N PHE A 153 -10.42 -6.31 -5.47
CA PHE A 153 -9.79 -5.97 -6.75
C PHE A 153 -10.32 -6.86 -7.86
N PRO A 154 -11.02 -6.31 -8.86
CA PRO A 154 -11.40 -7.07 -10.03
C PRO A 154 -10.19 -7.58 -10.81
N ASN A 155 -10.38 -8.64 -11.58
CA ASN A 155 -9.29 -9.17 -12.40
C ASN A 155 -8.90 -8.18 -13.51
N GLU A 156 -9.85 -7.41 -14.02
CA GLU A 156 -9.63 -6.35 -15.02
C GLU A 156 -8.74 -5.22 -14.49
N SER A 157 -8.90 -4.78 -13.24
CA SER A 157 -8.06 -3.70 -12.71
C SER A 157 -6.60 -4.11 -12.51
N LEU A 158 -6.37 -5.41 -12.26
CA LEU A 158 -5.03 -6.00 -12.23
C LEU A 158 -4.48 -6.26 -13.64
N ASP A 159 -5.35 -6.62 -14.59
CA ASP A 159 -4.98 -6.78 -15.99
C ASP A 159 -4.58 -5.44 -16.66
N ASP A 160 -5.09 -4.31 -16.16
CA ASP A 160 -4.71 -2.97 -16.62
C ASP A 160 -3.30 -2.56 -16.19
N LEU A 161 -2.66 -3.28 -15.26
CA LEU A 161 -1.29 -3.00 -14.86
C LEU A 161 -0.29 -3.44 -15.96
N PRO A 162 0.85 -2.73 -16.08
CA PRO A 162 1.86 -3.05 -17.08
C PRO A 162 2.28 -4.51 -17.05
N ASN A 163 2.30 -5.11 -18.23
CA ASN A 163 2.76 -6.49 -18.43
C ASN A 163 1.97 -7.54 -17.64
N SER A 164 0.69 -7.32 -17.36
CA SER A 164 -0.20 -8.33 -16.77
C SER A 164 -0.31 -9.63 -17.60
N GLY A 165 -0.09 -9.54 -18.91
CA GLY A 165 -0.20 -10.66 -19.85
C GLY A 165 1.03 -11.58 -19.95
N CYS A 166 2.19 -11.22 -19.39
CA CYS A 166 3.42 -12.00 -19.58
C CYS A 166 3.50 -13.29 -18.74
N GLY A 167 2.61 -13.45 -17.76
CA GLY A 167 2.47 -14.68 -17.01
C GLY A 167 3.71 -15.03 -16.20
N THR A 168 4.16 -16.29 -16.27
CA THR A 168 5.40 -16.77 -15.64
C THR A 168 6.65 -16.55 -16.49
N THR A 169 6.51 -15.93 -17.65
CA THR A 169 7.57 -15.72 -18.66
C THR A 169 7.94 -14.25 -18.85
N CYS A 170 7.68 -13.43 -17.83
CA CYS A 170 8.01 -12.01 -17.85
C CYS A 170 9.52 -11.80 -17.98
N THR A 171 9.90 -10.88 -18.86
CA THR A 171 11.29 -10.42 -18.97
C THR A 171 11.62 -9.45 -17.85
N GLY A 172 12.91 -9.26 -17.55
CA GLY A 172 13.32 -8.31 -16.54
C GLY A 172 12.84 -6.89 -16.77
N GLN A 173 12.78 -6.45 -18.03
CA GLN A 173 12.24 -5.12 -18.34
C GLN A 173 10.74 -5.03 -18.02
N GLN A 174 9.99 -6.11 -18.20
CA GLN A 174 8.56 -6.13 -17.90
C GLN A 174 8.29 -6.07 -16.39
N ASP A 175 9.14 -6.70 -15.60
CA ASP A 175 9.12 -6.62 -14.14
C ASP A 175 9.50 -5.22 -13.64
N THR A 176 10.54 -4.62 -14.22
CA THR A 176 10.93 -3.23 -13.90
C THR A 176 9.78 -2.26 -14.18
N ASN A 177 9.10 -2.39 -15.31
CA ASN A 177 7.97 -1.51 -15.64
C ASN A 177 6.81 -1.67 -14.64
N LEU A 178 6.56 -2.88 -14.13
CA LEU A 178 5.56 -3.11 -13.08
C LEU A 178 5.98 -2.45 -11.76
N ILE A 179 7.25 -2.61 -11.37
CA ILE A 179 7.80 -1.98 -10.16
C ILE A 179 7.69 -0.46 -10.24
N GLU A 180 8.01 0.14 -11.39
CA GLU A 180 7.88 1.58 -11.59
C GLU A 180 6.42 2.05 -11.55
N GLU A 181 5.48 1.28 -12.06
CA GLU A 181 4.06 1.63 -11.94
C GLU A 181 3.59 1.60 -10.47
N ILE A 182 4.01 0.59 -9.70
CA ILE A 182 3.72 0.52 -8.27
C ILE A 182 4.39 1.69 -7.53
N ASN A 183 5.63 2.02 -7.88
CA ASN A 183 6.35 3.17 -7.36
C ASN A 183 5.58 4.47 -7.61
N LEU A 184 5.13 4.72 -8.83
CA LEU A 184 4.34 5.90 -9.18
C LEU A 184 3.02 5.96 -8.42
N ARG A 185 2.31 4.83 -8.29
CA ARG A 185 0.99 4.76 -7.66
C ARG A 185 1.02 4.85 -6.14
N LEU A 186 2.01 4.26 -5.47
CA LEU A 186 2.06 4.14 -4.02
C LEU A 186 3.03 5.12 -3.35
N LEU A 187 4.14 5.44 -4.02
CA LEU A 187 5.25 6.23 -3.48
C LEU A 187 5.53 7.49 -4.31
N SER A 188 4.67 7.82 -5.27
CA SER A 188 4.80 9.00 -6.15
C SER A 188 6.14 9.08 -6.89
N GLY A 189 6.78 7.94 -7.15
CA GLY A 189 8.09 7.88 -7.81
C GLY A 189 9.29 7.81 -6.87
N ASN A 190 9.11 7.91 -5.55
CA ASN A 190 10.18 8.01 -4.55
C ASN A 190 10.62 6.68 -3.93
N MET A 191 10.28 5.53 -4.53
CA MET A 191 10.78 4.22 -4.09
C MET A 191 12.30 4.17 -4.14
N SER A 192 12.93 3.66 -3.07
CA SER A 192 14.39 3.69 -2.96
C SER A 192 15.09 2.76 -3.96
N GLY A 193 16.29 3.18 -4.38
CA GLY A 193 17.19 2.40 -5.22
C GLY A 193 16.89 2.48 -6.71
N GLU A 194 17.63 1.68 -7.48
CA GLU A 194 17.61 1.67 -8.94
C GLU A 194 17.69 0.24 -9.49
N ILE A 195 17.21 0.04 -10.71
CA ILE A 195 17.34 -1.21 -11.46
C ILE A 195 18.18 -0.95 -12.70
N ASN A 196 19.46 -1.32 -12.65
CA ASN A 196 20.40 -1.14 -13.77
C ASN A 196 20.76 -2.46 -14.48
N ALA A 197 20.36 -3.61 -13.91
CA ALA A 197 20.55 -4.94 -14.50
C ALA A 197 19.26 -5.77 -14.43
N PRO A 198 18.21 -5.43 -15.22
CA PRO A 198 16.89 -6.05 -15.11
C PRO A 198 16.88 -7.57 -15.39
N ASN A 199 17.82 -8.06 -16.21
CA ASN A 199 17.93 -9.48 -16.56
C ASN A 199 18.85 -10.28 -15.61
N ASP A 200 19.44 -9.63 -14.61
CA ASP A 200 20.29 -10.25 -13.60
C ASP A 200 19.81 -9.84 -12.18
N PRO A 201 18.71 -10.46 -11.69
CA PRO A 201 18.07 -10.07 -10.43
C PRO A 201 18.95 -10.33 -9.20
N ALA A 202 19.99 -11.16 -9.32
CA ALA A 202 20.93 -11.46 -8.25
C ALA A 202 21.98 -10.35 -8.07
N ASN A 203 22.12 -9.44 -9.03
CA ASN A 203 23.11 -8.36 -8.99
C ASN A 203 22.70 -7.23 -8.05
N THR A 204 22.90 -7.43 -6.75
CA THR A 204 22.58 -6.45 -5.69
C THR A 204 23.42 -5.17 -5.75
N THR A 205 24.49 -5.14 -6.54
CA THR A 205 25.32 -3.94 -6.74
C THR A 205 24.70 -2.99 -7.77
N LEU A 206 24.12 -3.54 -8.84
CA LEU A 206 23.45 -2.77 -9.90
C LEU A 206 21.96 -2.58 -9.65
N ASN A 207 21.33 -3.52 -8.94
CA ASN A 207 19.93 -3.46 -8.54
C ASN A 207 19.87 -3.20 -7.04
N THR A 208 19.56 -1.97 -6.65
CA THR A 208 19.70 -1.48 -5.28
C THR A 208 18.35 -1.08 -4.67
N GLY A 209 18.35 -0.86 -3.35
CA GLY A 209 17.18 -0.39 -2.59
C GLY A 209 15.94 -1.30 -2.71
N MET A 210 14.78 -0.72 -2.46
CA MET A 210 13.50 -1.45 -2.56
C MET A 210 13.25 -1.94 -3.98
N LYS A 211 13.56 -1.15 -5.02
CA LYS A 211 13.37 -1.55 -6.41
C LYS A 211 14.11 -2.86 -6.75
N GLY A 212 15.39 -2.96 -6.34
CA GLY A 212 16.19 -4.17 -6.54
C GLY A 212 15.66 -5.38 -5.75
N VAL A 213 15.18 -5.18 -4.52
CA VAL A 213 14.56 -6.24 -3.71
C VAL A 213 13.28 -6.76 -4.37
N LEU A 214 12.40 -5.87 -4.85
CA LEU A 214 11.16 -6.25 -5.52
C LEU A 214 11.43 -7.00 -6.84
N LEU A 215 12.42 -6.56 -7.62
CA LEU A 215 12.83 -7.27 -8.85
C LEU A 215 13.30 -8.69 -8.54
N ARG A 216 14.12 -8.84 -7.48
CA ARG A 216 14.61 -10.14 -7.04
C ARG A 216 13.47 -11.03 -6.57
N LEU A 217 12.52 -10.50 -5.82
CA LEU A 217 11.36 -11.24 -5.36
C LEU A 217 10.48 -11.70 -6.51
N LEU A 218 10.22 -10.83 -7.50
CA LEU A 218 9.50 -11.22 -8.71
C LEU A 218 10.16 -12.39 -9.41
N GLN A 219 11.47 -12.33 -9.66
CA GLN A 219 12.12 -13.34 -10.51
C GLN A 219 12.56 -14.61 -9.79
N LEU A 220 12.81 -14.55 -8.48
CA LEU A 220 13.39 -15.67 -7.72
C LEU A 220 12.51 -16.17 -6.56
N GLY A 221 11.51 -15.41 -6.14
CA GLY A 221 10.78 -15.68 -4.88
C GLY A 221 9.27 -15.86 -5.03
N ILE A 222 8.66 -15.22 -6.02
CA ILE A 222 7.20 -15.21 -6.23
C ILE A 222 6.81 -15.99 -7.51
N THR A 223 7.77 -16.18 -8.43
CA THR A 223 7.63 -16.97 -9.66
C THR A 223 7.46 -18.45 -9.36
N GLY A 224 6.28 -18.97 -9.70
CA GLY A 224 5.97 -20.39 -9.64
C GLY A 224 4.54 -20.66 -10.06
N ASP A 225 4.30 -21.67 -10.88
CA ASP A 225 2.94 -22.14 -11.12
C ASP A 225 2.55 -23.05 -9.94
N LEU A 226 1.99 -22.48 -8.89
CA LEU A 226 1.54 -23.21 -7.70
C LEU A 226 0.23 -23.98 -7.97
N GLY A 227 0.14 -24.64 -9.13
CA GLY A 227 -1.04 -25.35 -9.61
C GLY A 227 -2.12 -24.44 -10.20
N GLU A 228 -1.78 -23.21 -10.59
CA GLU A 228 -2.70 -22.27 -11.20
C GLU A 228 -2.87 -22.56 -12.70
N SER A 229 -4.10 -22.85 -13.10
CA SER A 229 -4.43 -23.29 -14.46
C SER A 229 -4.03 -22.34 -15.61
N VAL A 230 -3.68 -21.07 -15.32
CA VAL A 230 -3.41 -20.06 -16.34
C VAL A 230 -2.28 -19.13 -15.91
N ALA A 231 -1.27 -18.97 -16.78
CA ALA A 231 -0.14 -18.04 -16.60
C ALA A 231 -0.55 -16.61 -16.16
N ARG A 232 -1.68 -16.09 -16.67
CA ARG A 232 -2.21 -14.78 -16.28
C ARG A 232 -2.63 -14.70 -14.80
N GLN A 233 -3.14 -15.80 -14.23
CA GLN A 233 -3.51 -15.84 -12.82
C GLN A 233 -2.27 -15.78 -11.94
N ALA A 234 -1.22 -16.50 -12.34
CA ALA A 234 0.05 -16.48 -11.61
C ALA A 234 0.56 -15.05 -11.53
N ARG A 235 0.53 -14.31 -12.65
CA ARG A 235 0.96 -12.90 -12.68
C ARG A 235 0.13 -11.98 -11.79
N ARG A 236 -1.20 -12.14 -11.76
CA ARG A 236 -2.07 -11.37 -10.85
C ARG A 236 -1.73 -11.60 -9.39
N ARG A 237 -1.41 -12.84 -9.02
CA ARG A 237 -0.94 -13.18 -7.68
C ARG A 237 0.35 -12.45 -7.35
N GLU A 238 1.33 -12.44 -8.26
CA GLU A 238 2.60 -11.73 -8.03
C GLU A 238 2.37 -10.24 -7.80
N MET A 239 1.50 -9.62 -8.60
CA MET A 239 1.12 -8.21 -8.45
C MET A 239 0.52 -7.92 -7.07
N LEU A 240 -0.40 -8.77 -6.60
CA LEU A 240 -1.04 -8.58 -5.29
C LEU A 240 -0.05 -8.72 -4.13
N TYR A 241 0.89 -9.68 -4.22
CA TYR A 241 1.96 -9.81 -3.23
C TYR A 241 2.88 -8.59 -3.23
N LEU A 242 3.26 -8.07 -4.40
CA LEU A 242 4.05 -6.84 -4.47
C LEU A 242 3.32 -5.63 -3.88
N ILE A 243 2.05 -5.45 -4.22
CA ILE A 243 1.23 -4.37 -3.64
C ILE A 243 1.22 -4.47 -2.13
N HIS A 244 1.04 -5.68 -1.59
CA HIS A 244 1.08 -5.92 -0.14
C HIS A 244 2.45 -5.59 0.46
N LEU A 245 3.54 -6.11 -0.11
CA LEU A 245 4.90 -5.89 0.38
C LEU A 245 5.28 -4.41 0.40
N VAL A 246 4.91 -3.66 -0.63
CA VAL A 246 5.11 -2.21 -0.66
C VAL A 246 4.22 -1.52 0.37
N ALA A 247 2.95 -1.92 0.51
CA ALA A 247 2.01 -1.32 1.45
C ALA A 247 2.36 -1.52 2.94
N ILE A 248 3.14 -2.55 3.29
CA ILE A 248 3.64 -2.78 4.66
C ILE A 248 5.09 -2.30 4.85
N SER A 249 5.69 -1.71 3.81
CA SER A 249 7.08 -1.30 3.87
C SER A 249 7.26 0.00 4.66
N PRO A 250 8.42 0.19 5.33
CA PRO A 250 8.73 1.46 6.00
C PRO A 250 8.73 2.67 5.06
N GLU A 251 9.02 2.49 3.77
CA GLU A 251 8.98 3.58 2.79
C GLU A 251 7.56 4.10 2.55
N TYR A 252 6.57 3.20 2.57
CA TYR A 252 5.17 3.54 2.40
C TYR A 252 4.52 4.12 3.66
N ASP A 253 5.13 3.88 4.81
CA ASP A 253 4.75 4.48 6.09
C ASP A 253 5.02 5.98 6.13
N MET A 254 5.94 6.46 5.29
CA MET A 254 6.24 7.87 5.14
C MET A 254 5.38 8.49 4.04
N GLN A 255 4.55 9.46 4.43
CA GLN A 255 3.88 10.36 3.51
C GLN A 255 4.82 11.53 3.22
N ARG A 256 5.30 11.59 1.97
CA ARG A 256 6.15 12.64 1.43
C ARG A 256 5.40 13.39 0.33
#